data_AF-A0A6C0JIQ8-F1
#
_entry.id   AF-A0A6C0JIQ8-F1
#
_cell.length_a   1.000
_cell.length_b   1.000
_cell.length_c   1.000
_cell.angle_alpha   90.00
_cell.angle_beta   90.00
_cell.angle_gamma   90.00
#
_symmetry.space_group_name_H-M   'P 1'
#
loop_
_entity.id
_entity.type
_entity.pdbx_description
1 polymer ?
#
loop_
_entity_poly.entity_id
_entity_poly.type
_entity_poly.pdbx_seq_one_letter_code
_entity_poly.pdbx_strand_id
1 'polypeptide(L)'
;MNRARKEKLRDQLDLLDPHEHAQVFAVIKHHTESYTKTQTGVLVSSEVLSDVCMLEMEKMVAFYLDQRKRMDADDVVRKTMVKNG
;
A
#
# COMPACT_ATOMS: atom_id res chain seq x y z
N MET A 1 -8.61 10.57 16.01
CA MET A 1 -7.75 9.80 15.10
C MET A 1 -7.10 10.77 14.10
N ASN A 2 -5.78 10.74 13.92
CA ASN A 2 -5.00 11.85 13.34
C ASN A 2 -5.18 11.97 11.80
N ARG A 3 -5.66 13.12 11.31
CA ARG A 3 -5.84 13.43 9.88
C ARG A 3 -4.56 13.20 9.06
N ALA A 4 -3.42 13.58 9.61
CA ALA A 4 -2.11 13.39 8.98
C ALA A 4 -1.79 11.91 8.67
N ARG A 5 -2.28 10.99 9.49
CA ARG A 5 -2.06 9.55 9.30
C ARG A 5 -2.87 9.01 8.12
N LYS A 6 -4.12 9.49 7.96
CA LYS A 6 -4.98 9.15 6.82
C LYS A 6 -4.42 9.72 5.50
N GLU A 7 -3.97 10.98 5.52
CA GLU A 7 -3.34 11.62 4.35
C GLU A 7 -2.07 10.88 3.94
N LYS A 8 -1.18 10.57 4.89
CA LYS A 8 0.03 9.78 4.62
C LYS A 8 -0.29 8.40 4.03
N LEU A 9 -1.25 7.67 4.61
CA LEU A 9 -1.62 6.35 4.10
C LEU A 9 -2.16 6.44 2.68
N ARG A 10 -2.97 7.46 2.38
CA ARG A 10 -3.46 7.71 1.02
C ARG A 10 -2.31 7.95 0.04
N ASP A 11 -1.37 8.83 0.38
CA ASP A 11 -0.23 9.12 -0.49
C ASP A 11 0.62 7.87 -0.74
N GLN A 12 0.79 7.02 0.29
CA GLN A 12 1.49 5.76 0.15
C GLN A 12 0.71 4.75 -0.70
N LEU A 13 -0.62 4.72 -0.59
CA LEU A 13 -1.49 3.88 -1.41
C LEU A 13 -1.33 4.18 -2.89
N ASP A 14 -1.18 5.45 -3.28
CA ASP A 14 -0.99 5.87 -4.67
C ASP A 14 0.35 5.36 -5.29
N LEU A 15 1.27 4.86 -4.46
CA LEU A 15 2.55 4.27 -4.91
C LEU A 15 2.46 2.77 -5.22
N LEU A 16 1.36 2.12 -4.83
CA LEU A 16 1.19 0.68 -5.03
C LEU A 16 0.77 0.36 -6.46
N ASP A 17 1.09 -0.85 -6.89
CA ASP A 17 0.63 -1.37 -8.16
C ASP A 17 -0.80 -1.97 -8.04
N PRO A 18 -1.47 -2.28 -9.16
CA PRO A 18 -2.83 -2.82 -9.14
C PRO A 18 -3.00 -4.13 -8.35
N HIS A 19 -1.98 -5.00 -8.32
CA HIS A 19 -2.03 -6.26 -7.57
C HIS A 19 -1.93 -6.01 -6.07
N GLU A 20 -1.03 -5.12 -5.66
CA GLU A 20 -0.89 -4.73 -4.27
C GLU A 20 -2.15 -3.99 -3.78
N HIS A 21 -2.72 -3.10 -4.60
CA HIS A 21 -4.02 -2.47 -4.32
C HIS A 21 -5.14 -3.49 -4.10
N ALA A 22 -5.19 -4.55 -4.92
CA ALA A 22 -6.18 -5.61 -4.76
C ALA A 22 -6.01 -6.36 -3.42
N GLN A 23 -4.78 -6.60 -2.98
CA GLN A 23 -4.49 -7.23 -1.69
C GLN A 23 -4.87 -6.32 -0.51
N VAL A 24 -4.57 -5.03 -0.57
CA VAL A 24 -5.01 -4.06 0.43
C VAL A 24 -6.55 -4.04 0.49
N PHE A 25 -7.22 -4.03 -0.65
CA PHE A 25 -8.68 -4.04 -0.69
C PHE A 25 -9.29 -5.33 -0.09
N ALA A 26 -8.65 -6.49 -0.27
CA ALA A 26 -9.08 -7.73 0.36
C ALA A 26 -9.10 -7.60 1.89
N VAL A 27 -8.12 -6.92 2.49
CA VAL A 27 -8.11 -6.62 3.93
C VAL A 27 -9.26 -5.69 4.30
N ILE A 28 -9.47 -4.59 3.57
CA ILE A 28 -10.57 -3.66 3.84
C ILE A 28 -11.92 -4.39 3.86
N LYS A 29 -12.14 -5.32 2.92
CA LYS A 29 -13.38 -6.13 2.85
C LYS A 29 -13.64 -7.00 4.09
N HIS A 30 -12.61 -7.32 4.88
CA HIS A 30 -12.81 -8.05 6.14
C HIS A 30 -13.32 -7.15 7.27
N HIS A 31 -13.13 -5.84 7.15
CA HIS A 31 -13.50 -4.86 8.18
C HIS A 31 -14.74 -4.05 7.81
N THR A 32 -15.09 -3.93 6.53
CA THR A 32 -16.26 -3.19 6.07
C THR A 32 -16.82 -3.70 4.75
N GLU A 33 -18.15 -3.70 4.65
CA GLU A 33 -18.88 -3.89 3.39
C GLU A 33 -19.24 -2.56 2.71
N SER A 34 -18.99 -1.44 3.39
CA SER A 34 -19.32 -0.09 2.92
C SER A 34 -18.20 0.46 2.05
N TYR A 35 -18.26 0.13 0.77
CA TYR A 35 -17.38 0.67 -0.26
C TYR A 35 -18.14 0.81 -1.57
N THR A 36 -17.72 1.74 -2.42
CA THR A 36 -18.31 1.94 -3.75
C THR A 36 -17.35 1.43 -4.80
N LYS A 37 -17.78 0.43 -5.59
CA LYS A 37 -17.04 0.00 -6.77
C LYS A 37 -17.33 0.95 -7.92
N THR A 38 -16.29 1.43 -8.58
CA THR A 38 -16.38 2.23 -9.79
C THR A 38 -15.78 1.43 -10.96
N GLN A 39 -15.90 1.96 -12.17
CA GLN A 39 -15.31 1.33 -13.36
C GLN A 39 -13.76 1.33 -13.31
N THR A 40 -13.17 2.24 -12.55
CA THR A 40 -11.72 2.44 -12.45
C THR A 40 -11.11 2.00 -11.12
N GLY A 41 -11.91 1.56 -10.15
CA GLY A 41 -11.40 1.16 -8.84
C GLY A 41 -12.45 1.06 -7.74
N VAL A 42 -12.02 1.31 -6.51
CA VAL A 42 -12.85 1.24 -5.31
C VAL A 42 -12.69 2.52 -4.50
N LEU A 43 -13.82 3.12 -4.11
CA LEU A 43 -13.87 4.24 -3.18
C LEU A 43 -14.26 3.72 -1.80
N VAL A 44 -13.44 4.03 -0.80
CA VAL A 44 -13.68 3.67 0.61
C VAL A 44 -13.70 4.95 1.43
N SER A 45 -14.77 5.16 2.20
CA SER A 45 -14.82 6.31 3.10
C SER A 45 -13.89 6.09 4.29
N SER A 46 -13.09 7.10 4.64
CA SER A 46 -12.23 7.02 5.83
C SER A 46 -13.01 6.98 7.14
N GLU A 47 -14.31 7.24 7.11
CA GLU A 47 -15.21 7.18 8.28
C GLU A 47 -15.61 5.76 8.64
N VAL A 48 -15.59 4.84 7.66
CA VAL A 48 -15.92 3.42 7.86
C VAL A 48 -14.69 2.57 8.13
N LEU A 49 -13.49 3.16 8.14
CA LEU A 49 -12.24 2.46 8.43
C LEU A 49 -11.96 2.52 9.94
N SER A 50 -12.06 1.36 10.59
CA SER A 50 -11.68 1.20 11.99
C SER A 50 -10.18 1.41 12.19
N ASP A 51 -9.76 1.74 13.42
CA ASP A 51 -8.34 1.86 13.78
C ASP A 51 -7.55 0.58 13.48
N VAL A 52 -8.18 -0.59 13.66
CA VAL A 52 -7.59 -1.91 13.38
C VAL A 52 -7.34 -2.09 11.88
N CYS A 53 -8.35 -1.78 11.05
CA CYS A 53 -8.22 -1.86 9.60
C CYS A 53 -7.09 -0.94 9.09
N MET A 54 -7.05 0.29 9.61
CA MET A 54 -5.99 1.26 9.26
C MET A 54 -4.59 0.76 9.65
N LEU A 55 -4.43 0.15 10.82
CA LEU A 55 -3.16 -0.45 11.24
C LEU A 55 -2.72 -1.60 10.32
N GLU A 56 -3.65 -2.45 9.88
CA GLU A 56 -3.33 -3.54 8.97
C GLU A 56 -2.93 -3.02 7.58
N MET A 57 -3.67 -2.04 7.07
CA MET A 57 -3.34 -1.37 5.80
C MET A 57 -1.93 -0.74 5.86
N GLU A 58 -1.60 -0.02 6.93
CA GLU A 58 -0.28 0.59 7.09
C GLU A 58 0.86 -0.45 7.12
N LYS A 59 0.64 -1.58 7.80
CA LYS A 59 1.64 -2.66 7.84
C LYS A 59 1.86 -3.26 6.46
N MET A 60 0.80 -3.51 5.70
CA MET A 60 0.91 -4.03 4.34
C MET A 60 1.60 -3.04 3.41
N VAL A 61 1.18 -1.78 3.43
CA VAL A 61 1.78 -0.74 2.60
C VAL A 61 3.27 -0.55 2.93
N ALA A 62 3.64 -0.50 4.21
CA ALA A 62 5.03 -0.41 4.62
C ALA A 62 5.85 -1.63 4.13
N PHE A 63 5.29 -2.83 4.21
CA PHE A 63 5.93 -4.04 3.72
C PHE A 63 6.22 -3.98 2.21
N TYR A 64 5.26 -3.57 1.38
CA TYR A 64 5.47 -3.45 -0.07
C TYR A 64 6.52 -2.40 -0.42
N LEU A 65 6.47 -1.23 0.22
CA LEU A 65 7.44 -0.16 0.00
C LEU A 65 8.85 -0.60 0.42
N ASP A 66 8.99 -1.34 1.51
CA ASP A 66 10.27 -1.86 1.97
C ASP A 66 10.80 -2.99 1.06
N GLN A 67 9.93 -3.86 0.55
CA GLN A 67 10.33 -4.86 -0.44
C GLN A 67 10.87 -4.19 -1.71
N ARG A 68 10.19 -3.17 -2.22
CA ARG A 68 10.61 -2.43 -3.42
C ARG A 68 11.99 -1.80 -3.24
N LYS A 69 12.22 -1.13 -2.11
CA LYS A 69 13.53 -0.55 -1.77
C LYS A 69 14.65 -1.60 -1.73
N ARG A 70 14.37 -2.79 -1.21
CA ARG A 70 15.37 -3.88 -1.15
C ARG A 70 15.68 -4.40 -2.55
N MET A 71 14.66 -4.59 -3.39
CA MET A 71 14.86 -4.99 -4.78
C MET A 71 15.67 -3.95 -5.57
N ASP A 72 15.37 -2.67 -5.40
CA ASP A 72 16.11 -1.57 -6.04
C ASP A 72 17.57 -1.55 -5.58
N ALA A 73 17.83 -1.77 -4.29
CA ALA A 73 19.18 -1.86 -3.73
C ALA A 73 19.95 -3.04 -4.33
N ASP A 74 19.33 -4.22 -4.40
CA ASP A 74 19.95 -5.43 -4.98
C ASP A 74 20.28 -5.24 -6.47
N ASP A 75 19.43 -4.56 -7.23
CA ASP A 75 19.66 -4.27 -8.64
C ASP A 75 20.81 -3.29 -8.86
N VAL A 76 20.97 -2.28 -7.99
CA VAL A 76 22.11 -1.36 -8.00
C VAL A 76 23.42 -2.11 -7.71
N VAL A 77 23.41 -3.00 -6.73
CA VAL A 77 24.58 -3.84 -6.38
C VAL A 77 24.96 -4.72 -7.58
N ARG A 78 23.99 -5.42 -8.18
CA ARG A 78 24.24 -6.29 -9.35
C ARG A 78 24.83 -5.51 -10.53
N LYS A 79 24.29 -4.32 -10.86
CA LYS A 79 24.82 -3.47 -11.93
C LYS A 79 26.24 -2.97 -11.66
N THR A 80 26.57 -2.71 -10.40
CA THR A 80 27.91 -2.26 -10.00
C THR A 80 28.95 -3.38 -10.09
N MET A 81 28.55 -4.62 -9.76
CA MET A 81 29.43 -5.80 -9.89
C MET A 81 29.74 -6.15 -11.35
N VAL A 82 28.78 -6.01 -12.28
CA VAL A 82 29.00 -6.30 -13.71
C VAL A 82 29.89 -5.24 -14.39
N LYS A 83 29.92 -4.00 -13.89
CA LYS A 83 30.73 -2.92 -14.49
C LYS A 83 32.21 -2.96 -14.12
N ASN A 84 32.58 -3.70 -13.08
CA ASN A 84 33.94 -3.77 -12.55
C ASN A 84 34.59 -5.16 -12.75
N GLY A 85 34.00 -6.01 -13.60
CA GLY A 85 34.50 -7.34 -13.95
C GLY A 85 34.94 -7.43 -15.41
#